data_AF-A0A5N7N7I7-F1
#
_entry.id   AF-A0A5N7N7I7-F1
#
_cell.length_a   1.000
_cell.length_b   1.000
_cell.length_c   1.000
_cell.angle_alpha   90.00
_cell.angle_beta   90.00
_cell.angle_gamma   90.00
#
_symmetry.space_group_name_H-M   'P 1'
#
loop_
_entity.id
_entity.type
_entity.pdbx_description
1 polymer ?
#
loop_
_entity_poly.entity_id
_entity_poly.type
_entity_poly.pdbx_seq_one_letter_code
_entity_poly.pdbx_strand_id
1 'polypeptide(L)' 'MTTRNELIRAISARYRQSDRPDKGRILDEFMAVTGYSRKHAMRALRQGLPDKTDATRPRRRIYDDAVHEALVVI' A
#
# COMPACT_ATOMS: atom_id res chain seq x y z
N MET A 1 -1.37 -20.37 6.85
CA MET A 1 -2.20 -19.18 6.62
C MET A 1 -1.45 -18.28 5.65
N THR A 2 -1.74 -18.33 4.35
CA THR A 2 -1.12 -17.42 3.37
C THR A 2 -1.55 -16.01 3.70
N THR A 3 -0.60 -15.12 4.00
CA THR A 3 -0.97 -13.75 4.35
C THR A 3 -1.44 -13.03 3.09
N ARG A 4 -2.45 -12.16 3.23
CA ARG A 4 -3.01 -11.42 2.09
C ARG A 4 -1.93 -10.65 1.30
N ASN A 5 -0.88 -10.22 1.99
CA ASN A 5 0.28 -9.53 1.45
C ASN A 5 1.14 -10.42 0.53
N GLU A 6 1.33 -11.69 0.87
CA GLU A 6 2.05 -12.66 0.03
C GLU A 6 1.28 -12.92 -1.27
N LEU A 7 -0.05 -13.02 -1.18
CA LEU A 7 -0.92 -13.21 -2.33
C LEU A 7 -0.88 -12.00 -3.29
N ILE A 8 -0.90 -10.78 -2.75
CA ILE A 8 -0.68 -9.56 -3.53
C ILE A 8 0.69 -9.59 -4.19
N ARG A 9 1.76 -9.92 -3.46
CA ARG A 9 3.12 -9.94 -4.00
C ARG A 9 3.25 -10.92 -5.17
N ALA A 10 2.76 -12.15 -5.01
CA ALA A 10 2.82 -13.18 -6.04
C ALA A 10 2.02 -12.81 -7.30
N ILE A 11 0.82 -12.26 -7.15
CA ILE A 11 -0.06 -11.95 -8.28
C ILE A 11 0.30 -10.63 -8.96
N SER A 12 0.86 -9.67 -8.22
CA SER A 12 1.22 -8.34 -8.77
C SER A 12 2.18 -8.42 -9.96
N ALA A 13 3.18 -9.30 -9.91
CA ALA A 13 4.13 -9.48 -11.00
C ALA A 13 3.44 -9.96 -12.29
N ARG A 14 2.55 -10.95 -12.17
CA ARG A 14 1.76 -11.49 -13.28
C ARG A 14 0.79 -10.44 -13.84
N TYR A 15 0.09 -9.71 -12.97
CA TYR A 15 -0.83 -8.64 -13.38
C TYR A 15 -0.13 -7.48 -14.11
N ARG A 16 1.11 -7.19 -13.76
CA ARG A 16 1.89 -6.13 -14.44
C ARG A 16 2.33 -6.56 -15.84
N GLN A 17 2.75 -7.82 -16.00
CA GLN A 17 3.27 -8.39 -17.24
C GLN A 17 2.19 -8.84 -18.23
N SER A 18 0.95 -9.06 -17.77
CA SER A 18 -0.14 -9.54 -18.62
C SER A 18 -0.72 -8.47 -19.54
N ASP A 19 -1.40 -8.91 -20.61
CA ASP A 19 -2.11 -8.03 -21.53
C ASP A 19 -3.47 -7.57 -20.98
N ARG A 20 -4.09 -6.57 -21.63
CA ARG A 20 -5.40 -6.02 -21.24
C ARG A 20 -6.48 -7.09 -20.95
N PRO A 21 -6.72 -8.10 -21.80
CA PRO A 21 -7.74 -9.11 -21.52
C PRO A 21 -7.38 -9.98 -20.31
N ASP A 22 -6.11 -10.37 -20.17
CA ASP A 22 -5.65 -11.23 -19.07
C ASP A 22 -5.61 -10.50 -17.73
N LYS A 23 -5.37 -9.17 -17.72
CA LYS A 23 -5.52 -8.33 -16.53
C LYS A 23 -6.93 -8.40 -15.95
N GLY A 24 -7.96 -8.47 -16.79
CA GLY A 24 -9.34 -8.62 -16.35
C GLY A 24 -9.54 -9.92 -15.57
N ARG A 25 -9.11 -11.04 -16.16
CA ARG A 25 -9.21 -12.38 -15.55
C ARG A 25 -8.46 -12.48 -14.22
N ILE A 26 -7.21 -12.02 -14.19
CA ILE A 26 -6.38 -12.02 -12.97
C ILE A 26 -7.04 -11.18 -11.88
N LEU A 27 -7.67 -10.06 -12.24
CA LEU A 27 -8.36 -9.19 -11.29
C LEU A 27 -9.62 -9.84 -10.72
N ASP A 28 -10.40 -10.52 -11.55
CA ASP A 28 -11.63 -11.20 -11.13
C ASP A 28 -11.32 -12.37 -10.18
N GLU A 29 -10.31 -13.18 -10.50
CA GLU A 29 -9.81 -14.24 -9.61
C GLU A 29 -9.30 -13.68 -8.28
N PHE A 30 -8.52 -12.59 -8.33
CA PHE A 30 -8.01 -11.95 -7.13
C PHE A 30 -9.12 -11.41 -6.23
N MET A 31 -10.17 -10.82 -6.81
CA MET A 31 -11.34 -10.36 -6.06
C MET A 31 -12.10 -11.52 -5.42
N ALA A 32 -12.29 -12.63 -6.15
CA ALA A 32 -12.98 -13.81 -5.64
C ALA A 32 -12.26 -14.41 -4.41
N VAL A 33 -10.93 -14.42 -4.41
CA VAL A 33 -10.12 -14.97 -3.30
C VAL A 33 -10.02 -14.00 -2.12
N THR A 34 -9.90 -12.69 -2.38
CA THR A 34 -9.62 -11.70 -1.32
C THR A 34 -10.86 -10.99 -0.76
N GLY A 35 -11.98 -11.03 -1.49
CA GLY A 35 -13.18 -10.25 -1.21
C GLY A 35 -13.00 -8.73 -1.44
N TYR A 36 -11.95 -8.32 -2.16
CA TYR A 36 -11.68 -6.91 -2.39
C TYR A 36 -12.59 -6.32 -3.47
N SER A 37 -12.96 -5.04 -3.30
CA SER A 37 -13.61 -4.30 -4.36
C SER A 37 -12.64 -4.12 -5.54
N ARG A 38 -13.17 -4.09 -6.77
CA ARG A 38 -12.38 -3.96 -8.00
C ARG A 38 -11.39 -2.80 -7.96
N LYS A 39 -11.82 -1.65 -7.43
CA LYS A 39 -10.97 -0.46 -7.28
C LYS A 39 -9.79 -0.73 -6.33
N HIS A 40 -10.05 -1.39 -5.20
CA HIS A 40 -9.01 -1.70 -4.22
C HIS A 40 -8.05 -2.77 -4.75
N ALA A 41 -8.58 -3.83 -5.38
CA ALA A 41 -7.80 -4.88 -6.00
C ALA A 41 -6.85 -4.35 -7.09
N MET A 42 -7.36 -3.51 -8.00
CA MET A 42 -6.51 -2.85 -9.01
C MET A 42 -5.41 -2.02 -8.36
N ARG A 43 -5.74 -1.24 -7.32
CA ARG A 43 -4.76 -0.39 -6.64
C ARG A 43 -3.66 -1.23 -5.99
N ALA A 44 -4.03 -2.29 -5.29
CA ALA A 44 -3.10 -3.21 -4.65
C ALA A 44 -2.17 -3.90 -5.67
N LEU A 45 -2.71 -4.40 -6.79
CA LEU A 45 -1.92 -5.09 -7.82
C LEU A 45 -1.05 -4.13 -8.65
N ARG A 46 -1.48 -2.88 -8.88
CA ARG A 46 -0.68 -1.87 -9.58
C ARG A 46 0.45 -1.34 -8.72
N GLN A 47 0.16 -0.93 -7.50
CA GLN A 47 1.15 -0.36 -6.58
C GLN A 47 2.11 -1.44 -6.06
N GLY A 48 1.67 -2.71 -6.03
CA GLY A 48 2.37 -3.74 -5.29
C GLY A 48 2.19 -3.51 -3.78
N LEU A 49 2.68 -4.43 -2.96
CA LEU A 49 2.79 -4.14 -1.54
C LEU A 49 3.85 -3.02 -1.41
N PRO A 50 3.56 -1.89 -0.74
CA PRO A 50 4.62 -0.93 -0.43
C PRO A 50 5.72 -1.71 0.27
N ASP A 51 6.95 -1.56 -0.20
CA ASP A 51 8.10 -2.09 0.52
C ASP A 51 7.98 -1.52 1.93
N LYS A 52 8.03 -2.39 2.94
CA LYS A 52 8.06 -1.97 4.34
C LYS A 52 9.40 -1.30 4.65
N THR A 53 9.91 -0.43 3.78
CA THR A 53 10.78 0.67 4.19
C THR A 53 9.88 1.67 4.88
N ASP A 54 9.73 1.38 6.16
CA ASP A 54 8.98 2.05 7.20
C ASP A 54 9.41 3.51 7.33
N ALA A 55 9.00 4.36 6.40
CA ALA A 55 8.78 5.75 6.73
C ALA A 55 7.43 5.78 7.46
N THR A 56 7.42 5.34 8.73
CA THR A 56 6.35 5.67 9.66
C THR A 56 6.08 7.14 9.47
N ARG A 57 4.91 7.48 8.92
CA ARG A 57 4.54 8.86 8.64
C ARG A 57 4.82 9.63 9.92
N PRO A 58 5.74 10.61 9.91
CA PRO A 58 6.20 11.21 11.16
C PRO A 58 4.94 11.69 11.89
N ARG A 59 4.78 11.21 13.14
CA ARG A 59 3.68 11.63 13.99
C ARG A 59 3.65 13.17 14.00
N ARG A 60 2.47 13.77 14.08
CA ARG A 60 2.33 15.23 14.11
C ARG A 60 3.33 15.77 15.14
N ARG A 61 4.25 16.65 14.70
CA ARG A 61 5.22 17.28 15.59
C ARG A 61 4.43 18.03 16.67
N ILE A 62 4.70 17.71 17.93
CA ILE A 62 4.19 18.44 19.08
C ILE A 62 5.36 19.35 19.48
N TYR A 63 5.15 20.65 19.39
CA TYR A 63 6.08 21.64 19.91
C TYR A 63 5.57 21.99 21.31
N ASP A 64 6.36 21.66 22.32
CA ASP A 64 6.08 21.99 23.71
C ASP A 64 6.66 23.36 24.08
N ASP A 65 6.36 23.81 25.29
CA ASP A 65 6.79 25.12 25.77
C ASP A 65 8.32 25.25 25.78
N ALA A 66 9.07 24.15 25.95
CA ALA A 66 10.52 24.15 25.86
C ALA A 66 11.03 24.53 24.46
N VAL A 67 10.37 24.07 23.39
CA VAL A 67 10.69 24.49 22.01
C VAL A 67 10.27 25.94 21.75
N HIS A 68 9.17 26.40 22.37
CA HIS A 68 8.74 27.79 22.27
C HIS A 68 9.72 28.75 22.95
N GLU A 69 10.15 28.45 24.18
CA GLU A 69 11.14 29.24 24.93
C GLU A 69 12.49 29.33 24.21
N ALA A 70 12.95 28.22 23.61
CA ALA A 70 14.19 28.19 22.84
C ALA A 70 14.15 29.08 21.57
N LEU A 71 12.95 29.37 21.05
CA LEU A 71 12.75 30.24 19.88
C LEU A 71 12.50 31.71 20.23
N VAL A 72 12.25 32.04 21.50
CA VAL A 72 11.89 33.41 21.95
C VAL A 72 13.12 34.24 22.38
N VAL A 73 14.34 33.81 22.09
CA VAL A 73 15.54 34.61 22.36
C VAL A 73 15.60 35.85 21.45
N ILE A 74 15.31 37.03 22.02
CA ILE A 74 15.67 38.37 21.53
C ILE A 74 16.35 39.11 22.67
#